data_AF-A0A7S2EQA4-F1
#
_entry.id   AF-A0A7S2EQA4-F1
#
_cell.length_a   1.000
_cell.length_b   1.000
_cell.length_c   1.000
_cell.angle_alpha   90.00
_cell.angle_beta   90.00
_cell.angle_gamma   90.00
#
_symmetry.space_group_name_H-M   'P 1'
#
loop_
_entity.id
_entity.type
_entity.pdbx_description
1 polymer ?
#
loop_
_entity_poly.entity_id
_entity_poly.type
_entity_poly.pdbx_seq_one_letter_code
_entity_poly.pdbx_strand_id
1 'polypeptide(L)'
;PALAVLATQTLCFVFFINEASLEFGEERMWIYSFSCPRNKLDCQSNSDVSVVGWIFFGLFGFIHLTCDMLNGLKLVWSASKYGFSGKGVRIFFGGCFLFTITALALYATVVYNFATSRSDVEMIFNTVILLVVNDLDEKLFMSLNVISPEWLEKITSEIVSSFNGDVRMNIQYARANHQFITEQTSNIVQIENKLAENSNKIKAVDAKQEKMATKFNKKSNAIRTVEVKHEKLKTKVKGLKARHTTNNKKIKTLETKNQGLHKKVEQLESELEDLKAKFLKFLQTVEKH
;
A
#
# COMPACT_ATOMS: atom_id res chain seq x y z
N PRO A 1 -34.95 33.70 -15.42
CA PRO A 1 -33.71 34.29 -15.96
C PRO A 1 -32.99 33.35 -16.94
N ALA A 2 -32.38 32.24 -16.48
CA ALA A 2 -31.69 31.29 -17.37
C ALA A 2 -32.58 30.74 -18.50
N LEU A 3 -33.83 30.36 -18.18
CA LEU A 3 -34.81 29.93 -19.20
C LEU A 3 -35.20 31.04 -20.17
N ALA A 4 -35.25 32.29 -19.72
CA ALA A 4 -35.60 33.43 -20.56
C ALA A 4 -34.46 33.75 -21.54
N VAL A 5 -33.22 33.77 -21.04
CA VAL A 5 -32.01 33.92 -21.86
C VAL A 5 -31.91 32.80 -22.89
N LEU A 6 -32.12 31.55 -22.45
CA LEU A 6 -32.14 30.37 -23.32
C LEU A 6 -33.22 30.48 -24.41
N ALA A 7 -34.43 30.90 -24.05
CA ALA A 7 -35.52 31.08 -25.01
C ALA A 7 -35.21 32.19 -26.02
N THR A 8 -34.69 33.34 -25.56
CA THR A 8 -34.28 34.45 -26.42
C THR A 8 -33.18 34.02 -27.39
N GLN A 9 -32.13 33.39 -26.89
CA GLN A 9 -31.00 32.93 -27.71
C GLN A 9 -31.42 31.85 -28.72
N THR A 10 -32.27 30.91 -28.31
CA THR A 10 -32.86 29.91 -29.21
C THR A 10 -33.68 30.56 -30.31
N LEU A 11 -34.51 31.55 -29.97
CA LEU A 11 -35.33 32.29 -30.94
C LEU A 11 -34.46 33.03 -31.96
N CYS A 12 -33.40 33.70 -31.51
CA CYS A 12 -32.45 34.36 -32.40
C CYS A 12 -31.84 33.38 -33.40
N PHE A 13 -31.34 32.22 -32.95
CA PHE A 13 -30.76 31.23 -33.87
C PHE A 13 -31.78 30.62 -34.82
N VAL A 14 -33.00 30.34 -34.34
CA VAL A 14 -34.09 29.84 -35.20
C VAL A 14 -34.44 30.85 -36.28
N PHE A 15 -34.46 32.15 -35.97
CA PHE A 15 -34.69 33.21 -36.95
C PHE A 15 -33.62 33.19 -38.06
N PHE A 16 -32.34 33.14 -37.70
CA PHE A 16 -31.25 33.06 -38.69
C PHE A 16 -31.31 31.78 -39.54
N ILE A 17 -31.60 30.63 -38.93
CA ILE A 17 -31.76 29.36 -39.66
C ILE A 17 -32.94 29.44 -40.64
N ASN A 18 -34.05 30.07 -40.24
CA ASN A 18 -35.22 30.22 -41.08
C ASN A 18 -34.94 31.10 -42.30
N GLU A 19 -34.22 32.22 -42.12
CA GLU A 19 -33.78 33.07 -43.24
C GLU A 19 -32.82 32.34 -44.20
N ALA A 20 -32.06 31.37 -43.66
CA ALA A 20 -31.18 30.50 -44.42
C ALA A 20 -31.89 29.23 -44.94
N SER A 21 -33.21 29.19 -45.06
CA SER A 21 -33.93 28.01 -45.59
C SER A 21 -34.28 28.16 -47.07
N LEU A 22 -34.21 27.05 -47.80
CA LEU A 22 -34.58 26.95 -49.22
C LEU A 22 -36.10 26.81 -49.36
N GLU A 23 -36.82 27.92 -49.51
CA GLU A 23 -38.23 27.89 -49.89
C GLU A 23 -38.41 28.60 -51.24
N PHE A 24 -38.88 27.85 -52.25
CA PHE A 24 -39.04 28.35 -53.61
C PHE A 24 -40.28 29.24 -53.68
N GLY A 25 -40.09 30.56 -53.86
CA GLY A 25 -41.18 31.51 -54.14
C GLY A 25 -41.26 32.70 -53.20
N GLU A 26 -40.51 32.72 -52.11
CA GLU A 26 -40.39 33.87 -51.20
C GLU A 26 -38.98 34.48 -51.30
N GLU A 27 -38.86 35.79 -51.11
CA GLU A 27 -37.58 36.53 -51.11
C GLU A 27 -36.74 36.21 -49.86
N ARG A 28 -36.25 34.96 -49.74
CA ARG A 28 -35.31 34.56 -48.69
C ARG A 28 -33.87 34.82 -49.10
N MET A 29 -32.99 34.99 -48.11
CA MET A 29 -31.57 35.32 -48.33
C MET A 29 -30.73 34.15 -48.87
N TRP A 30 -31.32 33.00 -49.17
CA TRP A 30 -30.61 31.89 -49.78
C TRP A 30 -30.08 32.31 -51.16
N ILE A 31 -28.77 32.27 -51.33
CA ILE A 31 -28.13 32.62 -52.59
C ILE A 31 -27.89 31.35 -53.38
N TYR A 32 -28.49 31.26 -54.57
CA TYR A 32 -28.21 30.15 -55.48
C TYR A 32 -26.71 30.12 -55.81
N SER A 33 -26.04 29.04 -55.42
CA SER A 33 -24.60 28.84 -55.66
C SER A 33 -24.27 28.86 -57.15
N PHE A 34 -25.25 28.56 -58.02
CA PHE A 34 -25.13 28.60 -59.47
C PHE A 34 -26.11 29.60 -60.06
N SER A 35 -25.60 30.55 -60.84
CA SER A 35 -26.43 31.37 -61.71
C SER A 35 -26.13 31.02 -63.16
N CYS A 36 -27.19 30.64 -63.89
CA CYS A 36 -27.09 30.28 -65.29
C CYS A 36 -27.60 31.45 -66.14
N PRO A 37 -26.75 32.09 -66.97
CA PRO A 37 -27.21 33.08 -67.93
C PRO A 37 -28.21 32.42 -68.89
N ARG A 38 -29.29 33.11 -69.26
CA ARG A 38 -30.32 32.57 -70.19
C ARG A 38 -29.77 32.06 -71.52
N ASN A 39 -28.57 32.48 -71.90
CA ASN A 39 -27.96 32.22 -73.21
C ASN A 39 -26.73 31.30 -73.16
N LYS A 40 -26.41 30.66 -72.02
CA LYS A 40 -25.28 29.72 -71.90
C LYS A 40 -25.71 28.47 -71.12
N LEU A 41 -25.25 27.30 -71.57
CA LEU A 41 -25.42 26.04 -70.80
C LEU A 41 -24.43 25.93 -69.64
N ASP A 42 -23.32 26.66 -69.67
CA ASP A 42 -22.38 26.72 -68.56
C ASP A 42 -22.89 27.67 -67.47
N CYS A 43 -23.26 27.08 -66.33
CA CYS A 43 -23.57 27.80 -65.11
C CYS A 43 -22.28 28.16 -64.38
N GLN A 44 -22.16 29.42 -63.96
CA GLN A 44 -21.02 29.85 -63.16
C GLN A 44 -21.37 29.76 -61.67
N SER A 45 -20.41 29.28 -60.87
CA SER A 45 -20.51 29.37 -59.42
C SER A 45 -20.38 30.83 -59.03
N ASN A 46 -21.33 31.35 -58.26
CA ASN A 46 -21.29 32.69 -57.69
C ASN A 46 -20.61 32.74 -56.32
N SER A 47 -20.05 31.61 -55.85
CA SER A 47 -19.32 31.55 -54.59
C SER A 47 -17.83 31.73 -54.85
N ASP A 48 -17.30 32.87 -54.42
CA ASP A 48 -15.87 33.20 -54.39
C ASP A 48 -15.27 32.86 -53.00
N VAL A 49 -15.90 31.95 -52.26
CA VAL A 49 -15.44 31.55 -50.92
C VAL A 49 -14.24 30.62 -51.06
N SER A 50 -13.11 31.04 -50.50
CA SER A 50 -11.88 30.29 -50.54
C SER A 50 -11.73 29.36 -49.32
N VAL A 51 -10.79 28.42 -49.41
CA VAL A 51 -10.37 27.58 -48.27
C VAL A 51 -9.85 28.46 -47.12
N VAL A 52 -9.24 29.60 -47.43
CA VAL A 52 -8.72 30.55 -46.43
C VAL A 52 -9.87 31.13 -45.62
N GLY A 53 -10.98 31.51 -46.26
CA GLY A 53 -12.19 31.92 -45.58
C GLY A 53 -12.66 30.88 -44.57
N TRP A 54 -12.75 29.60 -44.98
CA TRP A 54 -13.21 28.52 -44.10
C TRP A 54 -12.28 28.28 -42.89
N ILE A 55 -10.97 28.50 -43.07
CA ILE A 55 -10.01 28.44 -41.96
C ILE A 55 -10.29 29.56 -40.95
N PHE A 56 -10.52 30.80 -41.40
CA PHE A 56 -10.85 31.91 -40.50
C PHE A 56 -12.19 31.72 -39.80
N PHE A 57 -13.20 31.24 -40.54
CA PHE A 57 -14.48 30.81 -39.98
C PHE A 57 -14.29 29.81 -38.84
N GLY A 58 -13.54 28.73 -39.10
CA GLY A 58 -13.26 27.70 -38.12
C GLY A 58 -12.47 28.23 -36.92
N LEU A 59 -11.51 29.12 -37.15
CA LEU A 59 -10.72 29.75 -36.09
C LEU A 59 -11.58 30.62 -35.17
N PHE A 60 -12.42 31.50 -35.72
CA PHE A 60 -13.30 32.36 -34.91
C PHE A 60 -14.34 31.56 -34.14
N GLY A 61 -14.97 30.59 -34.80
CA GLY A 61 -15.91 29.67 -34.16
C GLY A 61 -15.24 28.88 -33.04
N PHE A 62 -14.03 28.35 -33.28
CA PHE A 62 -13.29 27.60 -32.27
C PHE A 62 -12.92 28.45 -31.05
N ILE A 63 -12.40 29.66 -31.25
CA ILE A 63 -11.98 30.53 -30.13
C ILE A 63 -13.16 30.88 -29.23
N HIS A 64 -14.32 31.22 -29.80
CA HIS A 64 -15.47 31.66 -29.02
C HIS A 64 -16.25 30.48 -28.41
N LEU A 65 -16.51 29.42 -29.18
CA LEU A 65 -17.41 28.35 -28.75
C LEU A 65 -16.72 27.29 -27.86
N THR A 66 -15.39 27.15 -27.93
CA THR A 66 -14.68 26.10 -27.18
C THR A 66 -14.78 26.31 -25.67
N CYS A 67 -14.69 27.54 -25.19
CA CYS A 67 -14.83 27.85 -23.77
C CYS A 67 -16.19 27.39 -23.23
N ASP A 68 -17.27 27.66 -23.96
CA ASP A 68 -18.62 27.29 -23.57
C ASP A 68 -18.85 25.78 -23.63
N MET A 69 -18.33 25.11 -24.66
CA MET A 69 -18.39 23.65 -24.77
C MET A 69 -17.66 22.97 -23.61
N LEU A 70 -16.45 23.44 -23.26
CA LEU A 70 -15.66 22.89 -22.16
C LEU A 70 -16.32 23.15 -20.79
N ASN A 71 -16.89 24.34 -20.60
CA ASN A 71 -17.62 24.69 -19.38
C ASN A 71 -18.89 23.82 -19.23
N GLY A 72 -19.67 23.66 -20.30
CA GLY A 72 -20.84 22.78 -20.33
C GLY A 72 -20.46 21.34 -20.00
N LEU A 73 -19.40 20.81 -20.62
CA LEU A 73 -18.91 19.46 -20.38
C LEU A 73 -18.41 19.28 -18.93
N LYS A 74 -17.70 20.28 -18.38
CA LYS A 74 -17.22 20.27 -17.00
C LYS A 74 -18.38 20.27 -16.00
N LEU A 75 -19.47 20.97 -16.29
CA LEU A 75 -20.68 20.96 -15.47
C LEU A 75 -21.36 19.58 -15.49
N VAL A 76 -21.50 18.97 -16.67
CA VAL A 76 -22.04 17.60 -16.81
C VAL A 76 -21.17 16.59 -16.06
N TRP A 77 -19.84 16.68 -16.18
CA TRP A 77 -18.92 15.81 -15.46
C TRP A 77 -18.96 16.02 -13.95
N SER A 78 -19.03 17.28 -13.51
CA SER A 78 -19.19 17.62 -12.10
C SER A 78 -20.48 17.06 -11.52
N ALA A 79 -21.58 17.11 -12.28
CA ALA A 79 -22.86 16.56 -11.85
C ALA A 79 -22.79 15.05 -11.56
N SER A 80 -22.00 14.30 -12.33
CA SER A 80 -21.78 12.86 -12.10
C SER A 80 -21.21 12.57 -10.69
N LYS A 81 -20.39 13.46 -10.13
CA LYS A 81 -19.84 13.32 -8.77
C LYS A 81 -20.86 13.53 -7.66
N TYR A 82 -21.92 14.29 -7.91
CA TYR A 82 -22.98 14.56 -6.94
C TYR A 82 -24.13 13.53 -6.99
N GLY A 83 -24.10 12.58 -7.94
CA GLY A 83 -25.12 11.55 -8.13
C GLY A 83 -26.51 12.11 -8.48
N PHE A 84 -27.55 11.29 -8.34
CA PHE A 84 -28.96 11.67 -8.55
C PHE A 84 -29.55 12.52 -7.41
N SER A 85 -28.71 13.25 -6.68
CA SER A 85 -29.17 14.26 -5.72
C SER A 85 -29.85 15.41 -6.46
N GLY A 86 -30.84 16.08 -5.85
CA GLY A 86 -31.55 17.21 -6.47
C GLY A 86 -30.61 18.34 -6.93
N LYS A 87 -29.47 18.53 -6.26
CA LYS A 87 -28.41 19.44 -6.70
C LYS A 87 -27.66 18.92 -7.94
N GLY A 88 -27.32 17.64 -7.96
CA GLY A 88 -26.65 16.99 -9.09
C GLY A 88 -27.49 17.04 -10.36
N VAL A 89 -28.80 16.76 -10.25
CA VAL A 89 -29.76 16.86 -11.37
C VAL A 89 -29.80 18.28 -11.93
N ARG A 90 -29.88 19.31 -11.07
CA ARG A 90 -29.89 20.72 -11.52
C ARG A 90 -28.60 21.10 -12.26
N ILE A 91 -27.44 20.68 -11.76
CA ILE A 91 -26.14 20.96 -12.40
C ILE A 91 -26.03 20.21 -13.74
N PHE A 92 -26.50 18.96 -13.80
CA PHE A 92 -26.53 18.16 -15.03
C PHE A 92 -27.36 18.85 -16.12
N PHE A 93 -28.61 19.21 -15.81
CA PHE A 93 -29.46 19.91 -16.76
C PHE A 93 -28.86 21.27 -17.17
N GLY A 94 -28.28 22.01 -16.23
CA GLY A 94 -27.56 23.26 -16.55
C GLY A 94 -26.43 23.06 -17.57
N GLY A 95 -25.60 22.03 -17.38
CA GLY A 95 -24.53 21.68 -18.32
C GLY A 95 -25.05 21.21 -19.68
N CYS A 96 -26.11 20.38 -19.71
CA CYS A 96 -26.74 19.93 -20.96
C CYS A 96 -27.36 21.09 -21.75
N PHE A 97 -28.01 22.05 -21.08
CA PHE A 97 -28.58 23.23 -21.73
C PHE A 97 -27.49 24.11 -22.34
N LEU A 98 -26.43 24.39 -21.59
CA LEU A 98 -25.31 25.19 -22.09
C LEU A 98 -24.69 24.53 -23.33
N PHE A 99 -24.39 23.23 -23.25
CA PHE A 99 -23.85 22.48 -24.39
C PHE A 99 -24.77 22.48 -25.61
N THR A 100 -26.09 22.32 -25.39
CA THR A 100 -27.09 22.30 -26.47
C THR A 100 -27.15 23.64 -27.19
N ILE A 101 -27.13 24.75 -26.44
CA ILE A 101 -27.12 26.10 -27.02
C ILE A 101 -25.85 26.31 -27.84
N THR A 102 -24.68 25.98 -27.30
CA THR A 102 -23.41 26.17 -28.03
C THR A 102 -23.37 25.32 -29.30
N ALA A 103 -23.91 24.10 -29.26
CA ALA A 103 -24.05 23.25 -30.44
C ALA A 103 -25.04 23.83 -31.48
N LEU A 104 -26.15 24.41 -31.03
CA LEU A 104 -27.11 25.10 -31.89
C LEU A 104 -26.49 26.35 -32.53
N ALA A 105 -25.71 27.12 -31.78
CA ALA A 105 -24.98 28.29 -32.27
C ALA A 105 -23.99 27.90 -33.37
N LEU A 106 -23.20 26.85 -33.14
CA LEU A 106 -22.28 26.30 -34.14
C LEU A 106 -23.03 25.85 -35.39
N TYR A 107 -24.12 25.10 -35.22
CA TYR A 107 -24.95 24.62 -36.33
C TYR A 107 -25.54 25.78 -37.14
N ALA A 108 -26.17 26.75 -36.48
CA ALA A 108 -26.73 27.95 -37.13
C ALA A 108 -25.64 28.70 -37.89
N THR A 109 -24.46 28.85 -37.29
CA THR A 109 -23.32 29.55 -37.90
C THR A 109 -22.81 28.84 -39.15
N VAL A 110 -22.71 27.50 -39.14
CA VAL A 110 -22.33 26.71 -40.31
C VAL A 110 -23.39 26.81 -41.42
N VAL A 111 -24.66 26.57 -41.09
CA VAL A 111 -25.75 26.54 -42.08
C VAL A 111 -25.98 27.91 -42.70
N TYR A 112 -26.01 28.97 -41.88
CA TYR A 112 -26.23 30.32 -42.36
C TYR A 112 -25.11 30.80 -43.28
N ASN A 113 -23.85 30.58 -42.90
CA ASN A 113 -22.71 30.97 -43.74
C ASN A 113 -22.66 30.17 -45.04
N PHE A 114 -23.00 28.88 -45.00
CA PHE A 114 -23.06 28.05 -46.20
C PHE A 114 -24.16 28.52 -47.17
N ALA A 115 -25.31 28.96 -46.65
CA ALA A 115 -26.45 29.41 -47.44
C ALA A 115 -26.29 30.82 -48.05
N THR A 116 -25.58 31.72 -47.36
CA THR A 116 -25.64 33.17 -47.64
C THR A 116 -24.31 33.80 -48.06
N SER A 117 -23.15 33.17 -47.82
CA SER A 117 -21.86 33.82 -48.06
C SER A 117 -21.45 33.74 -49.54
N ARG A 118 -21.21 34.89 -50.18
CA ARG A 118 -20.66 34.96 -51.55
C ARG A 118 -19.15 35.17 -51.57
N SER A 119 -18.60 35.79 -50.53
CA SER A 119 -17.17 36.09 -50.39
C SER A 119 -16.64 35.75 -49.00
N ASP A 120 -15.31 35.64 -48.89
CA ASP A 120 -14.62 35.41 -47.62
C ASP A 120 -14.94 36.50 -46.57
N VAL A 121 -15.08 37.75 -47.00
CA VAL A 121 -15.39 38.89 -46.11
C VAL A 121 -16.81 38.79 -45.56
N GLU A 122 -17.79 38.45 -46.41
CA GLU A 122 -19.17 38.25 -45.98
C GLU A 122 -19.28 37.09 -45.00
N MET A 123 -18.55 35.99 -45.24
CA MET A 123 -18.53 34.85 -44.32
C MET A 123 -17.97 35.23 -42.94
N ILE A 124 -16.87 35.98 -42.90
CA ILE A 124 -16.30 36.44 -41.62
C ILE A 124 -17.30 37.36 -40.91
N PHE A 125 -17.93 38.29 -41.62
CA PHE A 125 -18.91 39.22 -41.05
C PHE A 125 -20.13 38.49 -40.46
N ASN A 126 -20.71 37.57 -41.23
CA ASN A 126 -21.83 36.73 -40.81
C ASN A 126 -21.47 35.89 -39.57
N THR A 127 -20.26 35.33 -39.55
CA THR A 127 -19.75 34.56 -38.40
C THR A 127 -19.62 35.42 -37.15
N VAL A 128 -19.06 36.62 -37.26
CA VAL A 128 -18.92 37.53 -36.12
C VAL A 128 -20.29 37.94 -35.58
N ILE A 129 -21.25 38.25 -36.44
CA ILE A 129 -22.61 38.59 -36.00
C ILE A 129 -23.25 37.44 -35.22
N LEU A 130 -23.16 36.21 -35.72
CA LEU A 130 -23.74 35.05 -35.05
C LEU A 130 -23.03 34.69 -33.74
N LEU A 131 -21.72 34.95 -33.64
CA LEU A 131 -20.98 34.81 -32.39
C LEU A 131 -21.35 35.90 -31.37
N VAL A 132 -21.63 37.13 -31.81
CA VAL A 132 -22.13 38.19 -30.92
C VAL A 132 -23.50 37.82 -30.31
N VAL A 133 -24.34 37.08 -31.03
CA VAL A 133 -25.60 36.54 -30.49
C VAL A 133 -25.34 35.52 -29.38
N ASN A 134 -24.23 34.77 -29.42
CA ASN A 134 -23.81 33.89 -28.34
C ASN A 134 -23.41 34.67 -27.10
N ASP A 135 -22.62 35.74 -27.25
CA ASP A 135 -22.16 36.62 -26.15
C ASP A 135 -23.28 37.54 -25.59
N LEU A 136 -24.46 37.53 -26.21
CA LEU A 136 -25.61 38.34 -25.78
C LEU A 136 -26.08 37.90 -24.38
N ASP A 137 -25.90 36.64 -24.01
CA ASP A 137 -26.29 36.12 -22.70
C ASP A 137 -25.53 36.80 -21.55
N GLU A 138 -24.24 37.06 -21.71
CA GLU A 138 -23.40 37.78 -20.75
C GLU A 138 -23.84 39.23 -20.61
N LYS A 139 -24.17 39.89 -21.73
CA LYS A 139 -24.68 41.27 -21.71
C LYS A 139 -26.07 41.37 -21.11
N LEU A 140 -26.94 40.38 -21.34
CA LEU A 140 -28.24 40.28 -20.70
C LEU A 140 -28.10 40.03 -19.20
N PHE A 141 -27.13 39.23 -18.77
CA PHE A 141 -26.81 39.05 -17.36
C PHE A 141 -26.35 40.37 -16.71
N MET A 142 -25.45 41.12 -17.35
CA MET A 142 -25.04 42.44 -16.88
C MET A 142 -26.22 43.41 -16.82
N SER A 143 -27.13 43.36 -17.78
CA SER A 143 -28.35 44.19 -17.80
C SER A 143 -29.29 43.82 -16.66
N LEU A 144 -29.47 42.52 -16.37
CA LEU A 144 -30.26 42.04 -15.24
C LEU A 144 -29.68 42.49 -13.89
N ASN A 145 -28.35 42.56 -13.78
CA ASN A 145 -27.67 43.09 -12.58
C ASN A 145 -28.02 44.57 -12.33
N VAL A 146 -28.22 45.36 -13.39
CA VAL A 146 -28.64 46.77 -13.25
C VAL A 146 -30.13 46.87 -12.92
N ILE A 147 -30.97 46.03 -13.52
CA ILE A 147 -32.43 46.09 -13.37
C ILE A 147 -32.88 45.57 -11.99
N SER A 148 -32.24 44.52 -11.48
CA SER A 148 -32.63 43.89 -10.20
C SER A 148 -31.41 43.35 -9.44
N PRO A 149 -30.59 44.25 -8.85
CA PRO A 149 -29.38 43.85 -8.13
C PRO A 149 -29.69 43.01 -6.87
N GLU A 150 -30.72 43.38 -6.10
CA GLU A 150 -31.07 42.69 -4.85
C GLU A 150 -31.46 41.22 -5.07
N TRP A 151 -32.23 40.95 -6.14
CA TRP A 151 -32.61 39.60 -6.50
C TRP A 151 -31.40 38.79 -6.96
N LEU A 152 -30.50 39.39 -7.73
CA LEU A 152 -29.30 38.73 -8.23
C LEU A 152 -28.31 38.41 -7.09
N GLU A 153 -28.13 39.33 -6.14
CA GLU A 153 -27.29 39.14 -4.96
C GLU A 153 -27.82 37.99 -4.08
N LYS A 154 -29.14 37.90 -3.92
CA LYS A 154 -29.77 36.79 -3.20
C LYS A 154 -29.45 35.43 -3.85
N ILE A 155 -29.62 35.30 -5.16
CA ILE A 155 -29.31 34.02 -5.84
C ILE A 155 -27.81 33.72 -5.79
N THR A 156 -26.97 34.72 -5.99
CA THR A 156 -25.51 34.55 -5.97
C THR A 156 -25.03 34.10 -4.59
N SER A 157 -25.54 34.71 -3.52
CA SER A 157 -25.21 34.33 -2.14
C SER A 157 -25.71 32.94 -1.76
N GLU A 158 -26.89 32.51 -2.24
CA GLU A 158 -27.38 31.13 -2.05
C GLU A 158 -26.44 30.10 -2.73
N ILE A 159 -25.94 30.39 -3.93
CA ILE A 159 -25.00 29.52 -4.66
C ILE A 159 -23.65 29.45 -3.92
N VAL A 160 -23.10 30.61 -3.54
CA VAL A 160 -21.80 30.71 -2.86
C VAL A 160 -21.83 30.06 -1.48
N SER A 161 -22.92 30.25 -0.71
CA SER A 161 -23.06 29.64 0.62
C SER A 161 -23.18 28.11 0.55
N SER A 162 -23.92 27.57 -0.42
CA SER A 162 -23.97 26.13 -0.66
C SER A 162 -22.58 25.57 -0.99
N PHE A 163 -21.80 26.27 -1.83
CA PHE A 163 -20.46 25.82 -2.21
C PHE A 163 -19.48 25.87 -1.03
N ASN A 164 -19.50 26.96 -0.25
CA ASN A 164 -18.63 27.13 0.91
C ASN A 164 -18.94 26.12 2.03
N GLY A 165 -20.20 25.72 2.20
CA GLY A 165 -20.59 24.66 3.13
C GLY A 165 -19.92 23.33 2.81
N ASP A 166 -19.97 22.91 1.53
CA ASP A 166 -19.35 21.66 1.07
C ASP A 166 -17.82 21.68 1.23
N VAL A 167 -17.19 22.82 0.89
CA VAL A 167 -15.73 23.01 1.07
C VAL A 167 -15.33 22.91 2.54
N ARG A 168 -16.08 23.57 3.44
CA ARG A 168 -15.80 23.56 4.89
C ARG A 168 -15.89 22.14 5.46
N MET A 169 -16.90 21.38 5.06
CA MET A 169 -17.08 19.98 5.50
C MET A 169 -15.91 19.09 5.05
N ASN A 170 -15.47 19.22 3.80
CA ASN A 170 -14.34 18.46 3.28
C ASN A 170 -13.03 18.81 4.01
N ILE A 171 -12.79 20.09 4.30
CA ILE A 171 -11.61 20.53 5.07
C ILE A 171 -11.65 19.98 6.50
N GLN A 172 -12.82 19.98 7.14
CA GLN A 172 -12.98 19.45 8.50
C GLN A 172 -12.73 17.94 8.54
N TYR A 173 -13.26 17.20 7.56
CA TYR A 173 -13.01 15.77 7.42
C TYR A 173 -11.52 15.47 7.19
N ALA A 174 -10.86 16.23 6.30
CA ALA A 174 -9.43 16.10 6.04
C ALA A 174 -8.59 16.37 7.30
N ARG A 175 -8.96 17.38 8.10
CA ARG A 175 -8.26 17.71 9.36
C ARG A 175 -8.41 16.59 10.40
N ALA A 176 -9.60 16.02 10.56
CA ALA A 176 -9.83 14.90 11.47
C ALA A 176 -9.01 13.67 11.07
N ASN A 177 -8.99 13.34 9.77
CA ASN A 177 -8.17 12.26 9.24
C ASN A 177 -6.67 12.50 9.46
N HIS A 178 -6.20 13.74 9.25
CA HIS A 178 -4.79 14.08 9.49
C HIS A 178 -4.38 13.92 10.96
N GLN A 179 -5.24 14.32 11.91
CA GLN A 179 -4.99 14.12 13.34
C GLN A 179 -4.90 12.64 13.69
N PHE A 180 -5.82 11.83 13.19
CA PHE A 180 -5.79 10.38 13.38
C PHE A 180 -4.50 9.75 12.84
N ILE A 181 -4.08 10.11 11.62
CA ILE A 181 -2.83 9.60 11.02
C ILE A 181 -1.61 10.01 11.85
N THR A 182 -1.59 11.25 12.36
CA THR A 182 -0.47 11.76 13.19
C THR A 182 -0.36 10.96 14.50
N GLU A 183 -1.48 10.68 15.15
CA GLU A 183 -1.52 9.87 16.37
C GLU A 183 -1.05 8.43 16.12
N GLN A 184 -1.55 7.80 15.05
CA GLN A 184 -1.11 6.45 14.67
C GLN A 184 0.40 6.41 14.37
N THR A 185 0.93 7.43 13.69
CA THR A 185 2.35 7.52 13.38
C THR A 185 3.20 7.62 14.65
N SER A 186 2.77 8.43 15.64
CA SER A 186 3.43 8.51 16.95
C SER A 186 3.45 7.15 17.67
N ASN A 187 2.34 6.42 17.64
CA ASN A 187 2.25 5.09 18.26
C ASN A 187 3.19 4.07 17.59
N ILE A 188 3.31 4.09 16.26
CA ILE A 188 4.22 3.23 15.51
C ILE A 188 5.68 3.48 15.93
N VAL A 189 6.10 4.75 16.02
CA VAL A 189 7.47 5.10 16.44
C VAL A 189 7.78 4.58 17.86
N GLN A 190 6.81 4.64 18.78
CA GLN A 190 6.99 4.07 20.13
C GLN A 190 7.13 2.55 20.11
N ILE A 191 6.40 1.86 19.24
CA ILE A 191 6.50 0.40 19.08
C ILE A 191 7.87 0.02 18.50
N GLU A 192 8.35 0.74 17.49
CA GLU A 192 9.67 0.50 16.87
C GLU A 192 10.80 0.63 17.90
N ASN A 193 10.73 1.65 18.76
CA ASN A 193 11.70 1.84 19.84
C ASN A 193 11.69 0.66 20.84
N LYS A 194 10.50 0.21 21.25
CA LYS A 194 10.35 -0.97 22.13
C LYS A 194 10.85 -2.26 21.46
N LEU A 195 10.64 -2.40 20.15
CA LEU A 195 11.11 -3.55 19.37
C LEU A 195 12.64 -3.57 19.30
N ALA A 196 13.28 -2.43 19.08
CA ALA A 196 14.73 -2.30 19.09
C ALA A 196 15.33 -2.65 20.46
N GLU A 197 14.72 -2.17 21.55
CA GLU A 197 15.13 -2.52 22.92
C GLU A 197 15.04 -4.03 23.17
N ASN A 198 13.93 -4.65 22.79
CA ASN A 198 13.74 -6.09 22.94
C ASN A 198 14.71 -6.91 22.08
N SER A 199 15.01 -6.45 20.85
CA SER A 199 16.03 -7.08 19.99
C SER A 199 17.40 -7.12 20.68
N ASN A 200 17.80 -6.03 21.34
CA ASN A 200 19.06 -5.98 22.08
C ASN A 200 19.06 -6.92 23.30
N LYS A 201 17.92 -7.03 24.01
CA LYS A 201 17.76 -7.99 25.11
C LYS A 201 17.89 -9.43 24.64
N ILE A 202 17.31 -9.78 23.48
CA ILE A 202 17.42 -11.13 22.90
C ILE A 202 18.88 -11.46 22.58
N LYS A 203 19.60 -10.57 21.88
CA LYS A 203 21.04 -10.75 21.59
C LYS A 203 21.87 -10.99 22.86
N ALA A 204 21.56 -10.30 23.95
CA ALA A 204 22.23 -10.50 25.23
C ALA A 204 21.91 -11.86 25.88
N VAL A 205 20.69 -12.36 25.71
CA VAL A 205 20.29 -13.71 26.15
C VAL A 205 20.99 -14.78 25.32
N ASP A 206 21.05 -14.64 24.00
CA ASP A 206 21.73 -15.59 23.11
C ASP A 206 23.21 -15.71 23.47
N ALA A 207 23.90 -14.59 23.71
CA ALA A 207 25.29 -14.58 24.15
C ALA A 207 25.49 -15.28 25.53
N LYS A 208 24.49 -15.18 26.42
CA LYS A 208 24.52 -15.91 27.70
C LYS A 208 24.30 -17.41 27.50
N GLN A 209 23.42 -17.80 26.58
CA GLN A 209 23.19 -19.22 26.25
C GLN A 209 24.45 -19.86 25.65
N GLU A 210 25.14 -19.21 24.74
CA GLU A 210 26.41 -19.74 24.18
C GLU A 210 27.49 -19.94 25.25
N LYS A 211 27.64 -18.96 26.16
CA LYS A 211 28.54 -19.07 27.31
C LYS A 211 28.15 -20.22 28.25
N MET A 212 26.86 -20.50 28.39
CA MET A 212 26.39 -21.63 29.19
C MET A 212 26.66 -22.96 28.49
N ALA A 213 26.41 -23.05 27.19
CA ALA A 213 26.66 -24.25 26.38
C ALA A 213 28.15 -24.65 26.40
N THR A 214 29.06 -23.69 26.26
CA THR A 214 30.50 -23.95 26.33
C THR A 214 30.94 -24.44 27.71
N LYS A 215 30.42 -23.85 28.80
CA LYS A 215 30.66 -24.33 30.18
C LYS A 215 30.11 -25.75 30.38
N PHE A 216 28.92 -26.03 29.87
CA PHE A 216 28.29 -27.34 29.96
C PHE A 216 29.14 -28.40 29.25
N ASN A 217 29.59 -28.14 28.02
CA ASN A 217 30.46 -29.04 27.26
C ASN A 217 31.78 -29.32 27.99
N LYS A 218 32.40 -28.28 28.59
CA LYS A 218 33.62 -28.46 29.40
C LYS A 218 33.37 -29.38 30.60
N LYS A 219 32.25 -29.22 31.30
CA LYS A 219 31.89 -30.04 32.46
C LYS A 219 31.53 -31.47 32.06
N SER A 220 30.79 -31.64 30.95
CA SER A 220 30.46 -32.95 30.37
C SER A 220 31.74 -33.75 30.04
N ASN A 221 32.72 -33.12 29.40
CA ASN A 221 34.01 -33.75 29.10
C ASN A 221 34.81 -34.13 30.36
N ALA A 222 34.76 -33.29 31.40
CA ALA A 222 35.39 -33.58 32.68
C ALA A 222 34.71 -34.80 33.37
N ILE A 223 33.39 -34.88 33.36
CA ILE A 223 32.62 -36.02 33.88
C ILE A 223 33.02 -37.31 33.14
N ARG A 224 33.05 -37.29 31.81
CA ARG A 224 33.45 -38.44 31.00
C ARG A 224 34.87 -38.93 31.35
N THR A 225 35.77 -38.01 31.65
CA THR A 225 37.14 -38.34 32.10
C THR A 225 37.14 -39.00 33.47
N VAL A 226 36.31 -38.54 34.40
CA VAL A 226 36.14 -39.13 35.73
C VAL A 226 35.54 -40.53 35.64
N GLU A 227 34.53 -40.74 34.80
CA GLU A 227 33.92 -42.05 34.57
C GLU A 227 34.94 -43.09 34.10
N VAL A 228 35.81 -42.72 33.14
CA VAL A 228 36.89 -43.60 32.66
C VAL A 228 37.88 -43.92 33.79
N LYS A 229 38.25 -42.94 34.63
CA LYS A 229 39.11 -43.18 35.79
C LYS A 229 38.43 -44.10 36.81
N HIS A 230 37.14 -43.93 37.05
CA HIS A 230 36.36 -44.75 37.97
C HIS A 230 36.35 -46.22 37.54
N GLU A 231 36.10 -46.51 36.27
CA GLU A 231 36.12 -47.89 35.75
C GLU A 231 37.53 -48.52 35.83
N LYS A 232 38.60 -47.74 35.58
CA LYS A 232 39.99 -48.21 35.81
C LYS A 232 40.28 -48.51 37.28
N LEU A 233 39.73 -47.72 38.21
CA LEU A 233 39.88 -47.97 39.65
C LEU A 233 39.10 -49.22 40.08
N LYS A 234 37.87 -49.36 39.61
CA LYS A 234 37.01 -50.52 39.89
C LYS A 234 37.64 -51.84 39.46
N THR A 235 38.26 -51.88 38.28
CA THR A 235 39.02 -53.05 37.80
C THR A 235 40.25 -53.35 38.67
N LYS A 236 41.03 -52.32 39.05
CA LYS A 236 42.15 -52.50 40.00
C LYS A 236 41.70 -53.04 41.35
N VAL A 237 40.60 -52.53 41.91
CA VAL A 237 40.04 -52.99 43.20
C VAL A 237 39.61 -54.46 43.11
N LYS A 238 38.97 -54.89 42.01
CA LYS A 238 38.65 -56.31 41.78
C LYS A 238 39.92 -57.17 41.78
N GLY A 239 40.97 -56.74 41.08
CA GLY A 239 42.27 -57.42 41.06
C GLY A 239 42.93 -57.51 42.45
N LEU A 240 42.89 -56.43 43.23
CA LEU A 240 43.40 -56.42 44.61
C LEU A 240 42.62 -57.35 45.53
N LYS A 241 41.27 -57.37 45.43
CA LYS A 241 40.44 -58.32 46.18
C LYS A 241 40.81 -59.76 45.88
N ALA A 242 41.03 -60.10 44.60
CA ALA A 242 41.47 -61.45 44.21
C ALA A 242 42.86 -61.80 44.75
N ARG A 243 43.80 -60.85 44.77
CA ARG A 243 45.12 -61.06 45.40
C ARG A 243 45.01 -61.27 46.90
N HIS A 244 44.17 -60.47 47.58
CA HIS A 244 43.94 -60.59 49.02
C HIS A 244 43.36 -61.96 49.38
N THR A 245 42.38 -62.47 48.64
CA THR A 245 41.81 -63.80 48.90
C THR A 245 42.85 -64.91 48.69
N THR A 246 43.68 -64.83 47.65
CA THR A 246 44.79 -65.77 47.45
C THR A 246 45.82 -65.70 48.57
N ASN A 247 46.24 -64.51 48.98
CA ASN A 247 47.19 -64.35 50.09
C ASN A 247 46.63 -64.88 51.41
N ASN A 248 45.35 -64.63 51.70
CA ASN A 248 44.71 -65.13 52.90
C ASN A 248 44.66 -66.67 52.94
N LYS A 249 44.43 -67.32 51.79
CA LYS A 249 44.55 -68.78 51.68
C LYS A 249 45.98 -69.25 52.00
N LYS A 250 47.00 -68.59 51.45
CA LYS A 250 48.41 -68.92 51.72
C LYS A 250 48.75 -68.76 53.20
N ILE A 251 48.30 -67.68 53.85
CA ILE A 251 48.50 -67.45 55.28
C ILE A 251 47.90 -68.60 56.09
N LYS A 252 46.66 -68.99 55.83
CA LYS A 252 46.03 -70.14 56.50
C LYS A 252 46.84 -71.43 56.33
N THR A 253 47.33 -71.70 55.12
CA THR A 253 48.20 -72.87 54.88
C THR A 253 49.50 -72.79 55.69
N LEU A 254 50.11 -71.60 55.80
CA LEU A 254 51.31 -71.39 56.60
C LEU A 254 51.03 -71.55 58.10
N GLU A 255 49.91 -71.03 58.60
CA GLU A 255 49.47 -71.22 59.99
C GLU A 255 49.31 -72.71 60.33
N THR A 256 48.63 -73.48 59.48
CA THR A 256 48.49 -74.94 59.67
C THR A 256 49.85 -75.64 59.67
N LYS A 257 50.74 -75.28 58.75
CA LYS A 257 52.11 -75.83 58.74
C LYS A 257 52.88 -75.49 60.01
N ASN A 258 52.77 -74.25 60.50
CA ASN A 258 53.46 -73.80 61.70
C ASN A 258 52.94 -74.51 62.95
N GLN A 259 51.63 -74.70 63.07
CA GLN A 259 51.03 -75.52 64.14
C GLN A 259 51.54 -76.96 64.11
N GLY A 260 51.64 -77.55 62.91
CA GLY A 260 52.21 -78.89 62.73
C GLY A 260 53.68 -78.97 63.14
N LEU A 261 54.48 -77.95 62.84
CA LEU A 261 55.86 -77.83 63.30
C LEU A 261 55.94 -77.70 64.82
N HIS A 262 55.09 -76.87 65.43
CA HIS A 262 55.08 -76.68 66.88
C HIS A 262 54.83 -77.99 67.63
N LYS A 263 53.85 -78.80 67.19
CA LYS A 263 53.60 -80.13 67.74
C LYS A 263 54.79 -81.08 67.61
N LYS A 264 55.53 -81.01 66.49
CA LYS A 264 56.75 -81.81 66.31
C LYS A 264 57.84 -81.38 67.29
N VAL A 265 57.99 -80.08 67.55
CA VAL A 265 58.94 -79.55 68.55
C VAL A 265 58.54 -80.03 69.95
N GLU A 266 57.27 -79.91 70.33
CA GLU A 266 56.76 -80.42 71.62
C GLU A 266 57.03 -81.93 71.78
N GLN A 267 56.82 -82.71 70.72
CA GLN A 267 57.12 -84.14 70.72
C GLN A 267 58.61 -84.40 70.93
N LEU A 268 59.49 -83.68 70.22
CA LEU A 268 60.94 -83.81 70.37
C LEU A 268 61.42 -83.40 71.77
N GLU A 269 60.85 -82.34 72.35
CA GLU A 269 61.14 -81.92 73.73
C GLU A 269 60.73 -82.99 74.75
N SER A 270 59.55 -83.61 74.57
CA SER A 270 59.09 -84.76 75.36
C SER A 270 60.06 -85.94 75.24
N GLU A 271 60.45 -86.30 74.01
CA GLU A 271 61.40 -87.39 73.75
C GLU A 271 62.77 -87.10 74.40
N LEU A 272 63.23 -85.85 74.39
CA LEU A 272 64.46 -85.42 75.04
C LEU A 272 64.39 -85.53 76.57
N GLU A 273 63.28 -85.12 77.19
CA GLU A 273 63.10 -85.24 78.64
C GLU A 273 62.98 -86.71 79.09
N ASP A 274 62.31 -87.57 78.32
CA ASP A 274 62.30 -89.02 78.58
C ASP A 274 63.71 -89.62 78.46
N LEU A 275 64.47 -89.21 77.44
CA LEU A 275 65.86 -89.63 77.27
C LEU A 275 66.74 -89.19 78.44
N LYS A 276 66.60 -87.94 78.89
CA LYS A 276 67.28 -87.37 80.05
C LYS A 276 66.92 -88.10 81.33
N ALA A 277 65.65 -88.44 81.54
CA ALA A 277 65.20 -89.23 82.69
C ALA A 277 65.78 -90.66 82.68
N LYS A 278 65.84 -91.31 81.52
CA LYS A 278 66.53 -92.61 81.34
C LYS A 278 68.02 -92.52 81.67
N PHE A 279 68.70 -91.46 81.22
CA PHE A 279 70.11 -91.24 81.50
C PHE A 279 70.38 -91.03 83.01
N LEU A 280 69.52 -90.26 83.69
CA LEU A 280 69.56 -90.09 85.15
C LEU A 280 69.39 -91.42 85.90
N LYS A 281 68.43 -92.27 85.49
CA LYS A 281 68.28 -93.62 86.06
C LYS A 281 69.51 -94.49 85.82
N PHE A 282 70.11 -94.41 84.63
CA PHE A 282 71.35 -95.12 84.31
C PHE A 282 72.48 -94.70 85.26
N LEU A 283 72.70 -93.40 85.46
CA LEU A 283 73.69 -92.88 86.41
C LEU A 283 73.44 -93.37 87.85
N GLN A 284 72.19 -93.35 88.33
CA GLN A 284 71.82 -93.89 89.65
C GLN A 284 72.04 -95.40 89.78
N THR A 285 72.02 -96.15 88.67
CA THR A 285 72.30 -97.59 88.65
C THR A 285 73.80 -97.86 88.70
N VAL A 286 74.60 -97.00 88.06
CA VAL A 286 76.08 -97.08 88.08
C VAL A 286 76.65 -96.68 89.43
N GLU A 287 76.05 -95.74 90.17
CA GLU A 287 76.47 -95.37 91.54
C GLU A 287 76.14 -96.41 92.63
N LYS A 288 75.33 -97.44 92.33
CA LYS A 288 74.98 -98.52 93.27
C LYS A 288 75.85 -99.79 93.13
N HIS A 289 76.88 -99.73 92.29
CA HIS A 289 77.91 -100.76 92.12
C HIS A 289 79.28 -100.18 92.46
#